data_AF-A0A2K2UEM2-F1
#
_entry.id   AF-A0A2K2UEM2-F1
#
_cell.length_a   1.000
_cell.length_b   1.000
_cell.length_c   1.000
_cell.angle_alpha   90.00
_cell.angle_beta   90.00
_cell.angle_gamma   90.00
#
_symmetry.space_group_name_H-M   'P 1'
#
loop_
_entity.id
_entity.type
_entity.pdbx_description
1 polymer ?
#
loop_
_entity_poly.entity_id
_entity_poly.type
_entity_poly.pdbx_seq_one_letter_code
_entity_poly.pdbx_strand_id
1 'polypeptide(L)'
;MDLAKQAKIVDSIHDTLHDFVGQRLKVRANMGRSKIVESEGVLMQVHPQLFIMEVDRKRGRTARQSYQYVDVLTGMVELSQNGEPLFEPFIPDGSQDAETPLTDRSSLIEEFEEEKMLS
;
A
#
# COMPACT_ATOMS: atom_id res chain seq x y z
N MET A 1 19.56 -5.12 9.71
CA MET A 1 18.41 -4.45 9.09
C MET A 1 18.79 -3.00 8.87
N ASP A 2 18.84 -2.56 7.61
CA ASP A 2 19.21 -1.20 7.28
C ASP A 2 18.04 -0.25 7.57
N LEU A 3 18.10 0.41 8.74
CA LEU A 3 17.09 1.39 9.18
C LEU A 3 16.96 2.56 8.19
N ALA A 4 18.05 2.93 7.50
CA ALA A 4 18.03 4.01 6.52
C ALA A 4 17.22 3.62 5.28
N LYS A 5 17.23 2.34 4.89
CA LYS A 5 16.39 1.82 3.80
C LYS A 5 14.92 1.85 4.18
N GLN A 6 14.57 1.47 5.41
CA GLN A 6 13.18 1.47 5.88
C GLN A 6 12.58 2.88 5.96
N ALA A 7 13.37 3.87 6.43
CA ALA A 7 12.94 5.26 6.49
C ALA A 7 12.55 5.80 5.09
N LYS A 8 13.40 5.56 4.09
CA LYS A 8 13.11 5.97 2.70
C LYS A 8 11.83 5.35 2.14
N ILE A 9 11.54 4.10 2.50
CA ILE A 9 10.31 3.43 2.06
C ILE A 9 9.08 4.09 2.71
N VAL A 10 9.14 4.36 4.02
CA VAL A 10 8.05 5.05 4.72
C VAL A 10 7.77 6.41 4.10
N ASP A 11 8.81 7.18 3.77
CA ASP A 11 8.67 8.47 3.10
C ASP A 11 7.99 8.31 1.73
N SER A 12 8.38 7.31 0.94
CA SER A 12 7.73 7.04 -0.35
C SER A 12 6.25 6.62 -0.21
N ILE A 13 5.88 5.89 0.85
CA ILE A 13 4.49 5.53 1.14
C ILE A 13 3.70 6.79 1.48
N HIS A 14 4.27 7.68 2.30
CA HIS A 14 3.67 8.97 2.64
C HIS A 14 3.39 9.79 1.38
N ASP A 15 4.39 9.98 0.53
CA ASP A 15 4.28 10.81 -0.68
C ASP A 15 3.27 10.23 -1.66
N THR A 16 3.29 8.91 -1.85
CA THR A 16 2.29 8.23 -2.67
C THR A 16 0.89 8.50 -2.10
N LEU A 17 0.65 8.23 -0.82
CA LEU A 17 -0.68 8.42 -0.22
C LEU A 17 -1.14 9.88 -0.26
N HIS A 18 -0.23 10.84 -0.18
CA HIS A 18 -0.57 12.25 -0.31
C HIS A 18 -1.26 12.56 -1.65
N ASP A 19 -0.85 11.91 -2.74
CA ASP A 19 -1.47 12.08 -4.06
C ASP A 19 -2.83 11.37 -4.21
N PHE A 20 -3.12 10.41 -3.32
CA PHE A 20 -4.40 9.70 -3.28
C PHE A 20 -5.44 10.31 -2.33
N VAL A 21 -5.16 11.47 -1.73
CA VAL A 21 -6.11 12.16 -0.85
C VAL A 21 -7.40 12.50 -1.62
N GLY A 22 -8.54 12.15 -1.03
CA GLY A 22 -9.87 12.30 -1.63
C GLY A 22 -10.27 11.17 -2.57
N GLN A 23 -9.38 10.22 -2.85
CA GLN A 23 -9.68 9.07 -3.71
C GLN A 23 -10.26 7.91 -2.91
N ARG A 24 -11.07 7.08 -3.57
CA ARG A 24 -11.63 5.86 -3.00
C ARG A 24 -10.64 4.71 -3.13
N LEU A 25 -10.32 4.09 -2.01
CA LEU A 25 -9.38 2.98 -1.88
C LEU A 25 -10.05 1.84 -1.12
N LYS A 26 -9.64 0.61 -1.43
CA LYS A 26 -9.97 -0.57 -0.65
C LYS A 26 -8.84 -0.82 0.35
N VAL A 27 -9.22 -0.97 1.62
CA VAL A 27 -8.31 -1.27 2.72
C VAL A 27 -8.55 -2.69 3.20
N ARG A 28 -7.47 -3.47 3.33
CA ARG A 28 -7.46 -4.80 3.92
C ARG A 28 -6.55 -4.75 5.14
N ALA A 29 -7.17 -4.71 6.32
CA ALA A 29 -6.45 -4.54 7.58
C ALA A 29 -6.55 -5.80 8.44
N ASN A 30 -5.42 -6.24 8.99
CA ASN A 30 -5.37 -7.30 9.97
C ASN A 30 -5.67 -6.74 11.37
N MET A 31 -6.87 -7.03 11.89
CA MET A 31 -7.36 -6.58 13.19
C MET A 31 -7.00 -7.55 14.33
N GLY A 32 -6.06 -8.50 14.13
CA GLY A 32 -5.59 -9.40 15.18
C GLY A 32 -4.96 -10.71 14.68
N ARG A 33 -5.11 -11.81 15.43
CA ARG A 33 -4.47 -13.10 15.07
C ARG A 33 -5.16 -13.85 13.93
N SER A 34 -6.44 -13.61 13.69
CA SER A 34 -7.24 -14.37 12.72
C SER A 34 -8.36 -13.56 12.10
N LYS A 35 -8.26 -12.22 12.16
CA LYS A 35 -9.33 -11.34 11.71
C LYS A 35 -8.81 -10.32 10.73
N ILE A 36 -8.96 -10.64 9.45
CA ILE A 36 -8.73 -9.70 8.36
C ILE A 36 -10.07 -9.04 8.03
N VAL A 37 -10.06 -7.71 7.95
CA VAL A 37 -11.22 -6.92 7.55
C VAL A 37 -10.90 -6.22 6.24
N GLU A 38 -11.72 -6.47 5.23
CA GLU A 38 -11.73 -5.72 3.98
C GLU A 38 -12.84 -4.68 4.04
N SER A 39 -12.52 -3.45 3.67
CA SER A 39 -13.47 -2.35 3.62
C SER A 39 -13.09 -1.40 2.50
N GLU A 40 -14.08 -0.74 1.91
CA GLU A 40 -13.86 0.34 0.94
C GLU A 40 -14.04 1.67 1.65
N GLY A 41 -13.29 2.69 1.23
CA GLY A 41 -13.34 3.99 1.88
C GLY A 41 -12.62 5.07 1.12
N VAL A 42 -12.74 6.30 1.61
CA VAL A 42 -12.06 7.46 1.03
C VAL A 42 -10.87 7.83 1.90
N LEU A 43 -9.71 8.07 1.28
CA LEU A 43 -8.55 8.60 1.98
C LEU A 43 -8.81 10.08 2.31
N MET A 44 -8.93 10.41 3.60
CA MET A 44 -9.36 11.75 4.02
C MET A 44 -8.19 12.68 4.27
N GLN A 45 -7.17 12.20 4.99
CA GLN A 45 -6.04 13.01 5.42
C GLN A 45 -4.78 12.16 5.50
N VAL A 46 -3.65 12.76 5.18
CA VAL A 46 -2.31 12.18 5.29
C VAL A 46 -1.52 13.10 6.22
N HIS A 47 -1.06 12.55 7.34
CA HIS A 47 -0.25 13.27 8.34
C HIS A 47 1.14 12.63 8.41
N PRO A 48 2.19 13.33 8.88
CA PRO A 48 3.56 12.82 8.84
C PRO A 48 3.80 11.44 9.48
N GLN A 49 2.96 10.99 10.42
CA GLN A 49 3.09 9.69 11.09
C GLN A 49 2.01 8.66 10.71
N LEU A 50 0.86 9.14 10.22
CA LEU A 50 -0.31 8.31 10.02
C LEU A 50 -1.23 8.92 8.96
N PHE A 51 -2.10 8.10 8.38
CA PHE A 51 -3.15 8.58 7.51
C PHE A 51 -4.52 8.18 8.04
N ILE A 52 -5.54 8.90 7.60
CA ILE A 52 -6.93 8.74 8.05
C ILE A 52 -7.78 8.40 6.84
N MET A 53 -8.48 7.28 6.91
CA MET A 53 -9.49 6.86 5.95
C MET A 53 -10.88 6.91 6.57
N GLU A 54 -11.87 7.26 5.76
CA GLU A 54 -13.28 7.07 6.07
C GLU A 54 -13.77 5.81 5.36
N VAL A 55 -14.00 4.74 6.12
CA VAL A 55 -14.41 3.43 5.58
C VAL A 55 -15.92 3.22 5.68
N ASP A 56 -16.49 2.64 4.64
CA ASP A 56 -17.89 2.25 4.57
C ASP A 56 -18.15 1.01 5.43
N ARG A 57 -19.17 1.08 6.28
CA ARG A 57 -19.69 -0.05 7.06
C ARG A 57 -21.11 -0.41 6.65
N LYS A 58 -21.58 -1.55 7.17
CA LYS A 58 -22.95 -2.01 6.98
C LYS A 58 -23.96 -0.92 7.39
N ARG A 59 -25.05 -0.83 6.62
CA ARG A 59 -26.19 0.09 6.81
C ARG A 59 -25.86 1.58 6.57
N GLY A 60 -24.94 1.88 5.65
CA GLY A 60 -24.65 3.25 5.22
C GLY A 60 -24.00 4.11 6.32
N ARG A 61 -23.36 3.47 7.29
CA ARG A 61 -22.56 4.16 8.30
C ARG A 61 -21.13 4.20 7.81
N THR A 62 -20.47 5.34 7.92
CA THR A 62 -19.03 5.44 7.73
C THR A 62 -18.31 5.41 9.07
N ALA A 63 -17.07 4.96 9.08
CA ALA A 63 -16.21 4.96 10.25
C ALA A 63 -14.86 5.54 9.89
N ARG A 64 -14.37 6.46 10.72
CA ARG A 64 -13.06 7.06 10.56
C ARG A 64 -12.01 6.15 11.19
N GLN A 65 -11.02 5.73 10.42
CA GLN A 65 -9.93 4.85 10.84
C GLN A 65 -8.59 5.50 10.53
N SER A 66 -7.65 5.38 11.46
CA SER A 66 -6.28 5.85 11.31
C SER A 66 -5.33 4.66 11.22
N TYR A 67 -4.37 4.74 10.32
CA TYR A 67 -3.37 3.70 10.08
C TYR A 67 -1.98 4.31 10.04
N GLN A 68 -0.98 3.59 10.55
CA GLN A 68 0.41 4.03 10.48
C GLN A 68 1.05 3.55 9.18
N TYR A 69 2.06 4.27 8.69
CA TYR A 69 2.85 3.83 7.52
C TYR A 69 3.58 2.50 7.76
N VAL A 70 3.95 2.24 9.02
CA VAL A 70 4.58 0.98 9.42
C VAL A 70 3.61 -0.19 9.24
N ASP A 71 2.31 0.03 9.39
CA ASP A 71 1.31 -1.03 9.19
C ASP A 71 1.24 -1.44 7.71
N VAL A 72 1.44 -0.47 6.80
CA VAL A 72 1.54 -0.72 5.36
C VAL A 72 2.86 -1.40 5.01
N LEU A 73 3.96 -0.90 5.56
CA LEU A 73 5.30 -1.48 5.38
C LEU A 73 5.38 -2.94 5.86
N THR A 74 4.66 -3.29 6.93
CA THR A 74 4.65 -4.64 7.52
C THR A 74 3.53 -5.53 6.96
N GLY A 75 2.78 -5.07 5.96
CA GLY A 75 1.67 -5.84 5.38
C GLY A 75 0.50 -6.08 6.33
N MET A 76 0.45 -5.40 7.49
CA MET A 76 -0.71 -5.43 8.37
C MET A 76 -1.90 -4.68 7.76
N VAL A 77 -1.61 -3.70 6.89
CA VAL A 77 -2.60 -2.92 6.15
C VAL A 77 -2.20 -2.90 4.67
N GLU A 78 -3.05 -3.47 3.82
CA GLU A 78 -2.88 -3.41 2.37
C GLU A 78 -3.89 -2.42 1.79
N LEU A 79 -3.44 -1.56 0.87
CA LEU A 79 -4.27 -0.62 0.15
C LEU A 79 -4.32 -1.02 -1.32
N SER A 80 -5.51 -1.00 -1.91
CA SER A 80 -5.71 -1.26 -3.34
C SER A 80 -6.67 -0.26 -3.98
N GLN A 81 -6.47 0.00 -5.25
CA GLN A 81 -7.35 0.81 -6.08
C GLN A 81 -7.77 -0.03 -7.29
N ASN A 82 -9.08 -0.12 -7.55
CA ASN A 82 -9.63 -0.88 -8.68
C ASN A 82 -9.21 -2.35 -8.77
N GLY A 83 -8.81 -2.97 -7.65
CA GLY A 83 -8.33 -4.35 -7.59
C GLY A 83 -6.81 -4.51 -7.68
N GLU A 84 -6.08 -3.43 -7.97
CA GLU A 84 -4.62 -3.42 -7.99
C GLU A 84 -4.06 -2.91 -6.66
N PRO A 85 -3.08 -3.60 -6.05
CA PRO A 85 -2.44 -3.12 -4.82
C PRO A 85 -1.63 -1.86 -5.10
N LEU A 86 -1.76 -0.87 -4.21
CA LEU A 86 -1.07 0.42 -4.34
C LEU A 86 0.42 0.31 -4.03
N PHE A 87 0.79 -0.70 -3.24
CA PHE A 87 2.15 -0.99 -2.84
C PHE A 87 2.43 -2.47 -3.03
N GLU A 88 3.64 -2.79 -3.47
CA GLU A 88 4.10 -4.16 -3.52
C GLU A 88 4.31 -4.72 -2.09
N PRO A 89 4.22 -6.04 -1.89
CA PRO A 89 4.54 -6.66 -0.62
C PRO A 89 5.99 -6.34 -0.22
N PHE A 90 6.18 -5.51 0.80
CA PHE A 90 7.50 -5.10 1.28
C PHE A 90 8.19 -6.19 2.12
N ILE A 91 7.52 -7.32 2.38
CA ILE A 91 8.05 -8.46 3.10
C ILE A 91 8.50 -9.52 2.09
N PRO A 92 9.83 -9.72 1.91
CA PRO A 92 10.34 -10.93 1.29
C PRO A 92 10.18 -12.09 2.27
N ASP A 93 9.07 -12.80 2.09
CA ASP A 93 8.74 -14.16 2.54
C ASP A 93 8.70 -14.52 4.05
N GLY A 94 7.54 -15.09 4.40
CA GLY A 94 7.35 -15.99 5.55
C GLY A 94 6.23 -17.03 5.36
N SER A 95 5.46 -16.97 4.28
CA SER A 95 4.46 -17.99 3.93
C SER A 95 4.26 -18.01 2.42
N GLN A 96 4.86 -19.02 1.78
CA GLN A 96 4.44 -19.54 0.47
C GLN A 96 2.92 -19.75 0.54
N ASP A 97 2.13 -19.10 -0.32
CA ASP A 97 0.76 -19.50 -0.74
C ASP A 97 0.05 -18.46 -1.63
N ALA A 98 0.68 -17.34 -2.00
CA ALA A 98 0.15 -16.46 -3.04
C ALA A 98 1.05 -16.48 -4.27
N GLU A 99 0.72 -17.34 -5.25
CA GLU A 99 1.18 -17.19 -6.63
C GLU A 99 0.75 -15.80 -7.14
N THR A 100 1.63 -14.81 -7.06
CA THR A 100 1.54 -13.63 -7.92
C THR A 100 1.99 -14.06 -9.32
N PRO A 101 1.18 -13.87 -10.39
CA PRO A 101 1.65 -14.08 -11.75
C PRO A 101 2.89 -13.22 -11.97
N LEU A 102 3.93 -13.84 -12.54
CA LEU A 102 5.13 -13.17 -13.01
C LEU A 102 4.74 -12.12 -14.04
N THR A 103 4.45 -10.89 -13.60
CA THR A 103 4.59 -9.73 -14.49
C THR A 103 6.07 -9.40 -14.50
N ASP A 104 6.69 -9.96 -15.53
CA ASP A 104 8.02 -9.74 -16.06
C ASP A 104 8.60 -8.36 -15.69
N ARG A 105 9.50 -8.35 -14.71
CA ARG A 105 10.35 -7.20 -14.36
C ARG A 105 11.71 -7.25 -15.08
N SER A 106 11.88 -8.11 -16.07
CA SER A 106 13.04 -8.05 -16.98
C SER A 106 12.86 -6.94 -18.01
N SER A 107 11.63 -6.66 -18.44
CA SER A 107 11.34 -5.73 -19.54
C SER A 107 11.37 -4.25 -19.16
N LEU A 108 11.06 -3.88 -17.92
CA LEU A 108 11.00 -2.47 -17.50
C LEU A 108 12.38 -1.87 -17.13
N ILE A 109 13.40 -2.72 -16.96
CA ILE A 109 14.78 -2.27 -16.71
C ILE A 109 15.55 -2.15 -18.05
N GLU A 110 15.18 -2.93 -19.07
CA GLU A 110 15.80 -2.84 -20.41
C GLU A 110 15.36 -1.57 -21.19
N GLU A 111 14.12 -1.09 -21.03
CA GLU A 111 13.65 0.12 -21.74
C GLU A 111 14.33 1.43 -21.28
N PHE A 112 14.78 1.52 -20.04
CA PHE A 112 15.45 2.73 -19.53
C PHE A 112 16.93 2.81 -19.91
N GLU A 113 17.58 1.69 -20.25
CA GLU A 113 18.98 1.69 -20.71
C GLU A 113 19.11 2.00 -22.20
N GLU A 114 18.12 1.64 -23.04
CA GLU A 114 18.18 1.88 -24.49
C GLU A 114 17.99 3.36 -24.87
N GLU A 115 17.10 4.10 -24.20
CA GLU A 115 16.90 5.54 -24.48
C GLU A 115 18.13 6.39 -24.12
N LYS A 116 18.99 5.90 -23.21
CA LYS A 116 20.21 6.62 -22.80
C LYS A 116 21.44 6.31 -23.64
N MET A 117 21.36 5.33 -24.55
CA MET A 117 22.43 5.03 -25.51
C MET A 117 22.20 5.64 -26.90
N LEU A 118 21.00 6.16 -27.19
CA LEU A 118 20.66 6.75 -28.49
C LEU A 118 20.54 8.29 -28.50
N SER A 119 20.87 8.98 -27.41
CA SER A 119 20.98 10.44 -27.35
C SER A 119 22.38 10.93 -27.02
#